data_AF-A0A847EHX4-F1
#
_entry.id   AF-A0A847EHX4-F1
#
_cell.length_a   1.000
_cell.length_b   1.000
_cell.length_c   1.000
_cell.angle_alpha   90.00
_cell.angle_beta   90.00
_cell.angle_gamma   90.00
#
_symmetry.space_group_name_H-M   'P 1'
#
loop_
_entity.id
_entity.type
_entity.pdbx_description
1 polymer ?
#
loop_
_entity_poly.entity_id
_entity_poly.type
_entity_poly.pdbx_seq_one_letter_code
_entity_poly.pdbx_strand_id
1 'polypeptide(L)'
;MENSRFGNRIKELRQQAGLNQRVVARLVGIDFSYLSKIEKGLVVPAREVILKLAEVLSGSTDELLTLAGKLPSDIIEQLHNNPAMLKSLRNGRVGKSRAGAVNGTSFGRTLKELREKAGMSQSELADELGISFTDLSKIENGIRPAPSEKLIYRLAEILHADSDELLAISGKVPAEVVGRLQNEKTMHALRSAYIKNMDRRDGVMHKLKSLFSLQGLTRVALPVVLVAAVAASLVFSAPMPVKAVQVTVTNTSGGTELPAAYLGQEFAAKVKIDITFHDTAPIERVDVRIFNASDASKKATLVSLPLNAVAKQANTLAEGASSGSASVAAETAANWGYYSTGSRVMYGYGYSTGTVATYNPAGSGGYGYASAASGTTSITYTIYWTPPDDTSWVGTYKVQPIVYSEGTNLATAVTAASVPTFTVAQYTAPNPPSAPYVPPASTTQPEETTPGTWDVTDTVTNTGTFTTTVTVQDENDEVS
;
A
#
# COMPACT_ATOMS: atom_id res chain seq x y z
N MET A 1 22.47 36.64 -7.26
CA MET A 1 22.42 36.65 -8.74
C MET A 1 21.98 35.32 -9.34
N GLU A 2 22.16 34.19 -8.64
CA GLU A 2 21.86 32.83 -9.16
C GLU A 2 20.37 32.55 -9.40
N ASN A 3 19.48 32.92 -8.48
CA ASN A 3 18.02 32.72 -8.66
C ASN A 3 17.46 33.43 -9.92
N SER A 4 18.10 34.52 -10.34
CA SER A 4 17.74 35.23 -11.56
C SER A 4 18.10 34.41 -12.81
N ARG A 5 19.22 33.67 -12.81
CA ARG A 5 19.61 32.79 -13.94
C ARG A 5 18.65 31.61 -14.10
N PHE A 6 18.25 30.99 -13.00
CA PHE A 6 17.25 29.91 -13.02
C PHE A 6 15.89 30.41 -13.57
N GLY A 7 15.37 31.51 -13.02
CA GLY A 7 14.10 32.08 -13.47
C GLY A 7 14.10 32.48 -14.95
N ASN A 8 15.19 33.11 -15.41
CA ASN A 8 15.36 33.46 -16.82
C ASN A 8 15.40 32.23 -17.71
N ARG A 9 16.09 31.16 -17.29
CA ARG A 9 16.17 29.92 -18.07
C ARG A 9 14.81 29.24 -18.23
N ILE A 10 13.99 29.20 -17.17
CA ILE A 10 12.61 28.69 -17.25
C ILE A 10 11.77 29.53 -18.21
N LYS A 11 11.91 30.86 -18.16
CA LYS A 11 11.22 31.78 -19.06
C LYS A 11 11.62 31.57 -20.53
N GLU A 12 12.90 31.38 -20.81
CA GLU A 12 13.42 31.08 -22.14
C GLU A 12 12.87 29.77 -22.70
N LEU A 13 12.97 28.67 -21.94
CA LEU A 13 12.48 27.36 -22.37
C LEU A 13 10.96 27.39 -22.63
N ARG A 14 10.21 28.10 -21.79
CA ARG A 14 8.78 28.31 -22.00
C ARG A 14 8.49 29.07 -23.30
N GLN A 15 9.25 30.13 -23.59
CA GLN A 15 9.09 30.91 -24.82
C GLN A 15 9.47 30.10 -26.07
N GLN A 16 10.51 29.28 -25.99
CA GLN A 16 10.92 28.35 -27.04
C GLN A 16 9.85 27.29 -27.33
N ALA A 17 9.18 26.81 -26.27
CA ALA A 17 8.05 25.91 -26.40
C ALA A 17 6.74 26.59 -26.86
N GLY A 18 6.73 27.92 -27.04
CA GLY A 18 5.53 28.67 -27.43
C GLY A 18 4.42 28.70 -26.37
N LEU A 19 4.74 28.35 -25.12
CA LEU A 19 3.74 28.20 -24.06
C LEU A 19 3.56 29.50 -23.27
N ASN A 20 2.32 29.81 -22.91
CA ASN A 20 2.06 30.88 -21.95
C ASN A 20 2.22 30.35 -20.51
N GLN A 21 2.48 31.25 -19.56
CA GLN A 21 2.69 30.90 -18.15
C GLN A 21 1.50 30.14 -17.53
N ARG A 22 0.25 30.46 -17.91
CA ARG A 22 -0.94 29.77 -17.37
C ARG A 22 -1.01 28.30 -17.80
N VAL A 23 -0.60 28.01 -19.03
CA VAL A 23 -0.55 26.65 -19.57
C VAL A 23 0.51 25.83 -18.86
N VAL A 24 1.74 26.37 -18.72
CA VAL A 24 2.81 25.67 -18.00
C VAL A 24 2.44 25.43 -16.54
N ALA A 25 1.86 26.43 -15.86
CA ALA A 25 1.42 26.29 -14.47
C ALA A 25 0.39 25.16 -14.31
N ARG A 26 -0.58 25.06 -15.23
CA ARG A 26 -1.56 23.97 -15.28
C ARG A 26 -0.91 22.61 -15.51
N LEU A 27 0.01 22.50 -16.47
CA LEU A 27 0.69 21.24 -16.80
C LEU A 27 1.58 20.74 -15.66
N VAL A 28 2.24 21.65 -14.94
CA VAL A 28 3.10 21.32 -13.79
C VAL A 28 2.27 21.07 -12.51
N GLY A 29 1.03 21.54 -12.47
CA GLY A 29 0.14 21.44 -11.31
C GLY A 29 0.42 22.48 -10.22
N ILE A 30 0.81 23.70 -10.62
CA ILE A 30 1.09 24.82 -9.72
C ILE A 30 0.26 26.05 -10.06
N ASP A 31 0.14 26.99 -9.11
CA ASP A 31 -0.54 28.26 -9.36
C ASP A 31 0.27 29.17 -10.31
N PHE A 32 -0.43 29.92 -11.17
CA PHE A 32 0.19 30.86 -12.12
C PHE A 32 1.03 31.93 -11.41
N SER A 33 0.59 32.44 -10.26
CA SER A 33 1.35 33.43 -9.49
C SER A 33 2.65 32.85 -8.94
N TYR A 34 2.67 31.54 -8.66
CA TYR A 34 3.87 30.83 -8.23
C TYR A 34 4.88 30.70 -9.38
N LEU A 35 4.44 30.30 -10.57
CA LEU A 35 5.31 30.28 -11.76
C LEU A 35 5.85 31.68 -12.11
N SER A 36 5.03 32.72 -11.97
CA SER A 36 5.47 34.11 -12.20
C SER A 36 6.58 34.54 -11.23
N LYS A 37 6.49 34.15 -9.96
CA LYS A 37 7.54 34.42 -8.96
C LYS A 37 8.82 33.63 -9.25
N ILE A 38 8.69 32.40 -9.75
CA ILE A 38 9.83 31.58 -10.18
C ILE A 38 10.56 32.23 -11.36
N GLU A 39 9.86 32.62 -12.43
CA GLU A 39 10.48 33.24 -13.61
C GLU A 39 11.14 34.59 -13.29
N LYS A 40 10.67 35.30 -12.27
CA LYS A 40 11.28 36.54 -11.78
C LYS A 40 12.47 36.30 -10.83
N GLY A 41 12.80 35.05 -10.51
CA GLY A 41 13.85 34.68 -9.57
C GLY A 41 13.55 35.03 -8.12
N LEU A 42 12.27 35.28 -7.78
CA LEU A 42 11.84 35.65 -6.43
C LEU A 42 11.70 34.43 -5.52
N VAL A 43 11.46 33.24 -6.09
CA VAL A 43 11.28 31.99 -5.34
C VAL A 43 11.98 30.85 -6.07
N VAL A 44 12.71 30.02 -5.31
CA VAL A 44 13.28 28.75 -5.80
C VAL A 44 12.30 27.62 -5.49
N PRO A 45 11.81 26.88 -6.50
CA PRO A 45 10.81 25.84 -6.29
C PRO A 45 11.37 24.56 -5.66
N ALA A 46 10.47 23.68 -5.21
CA ALA A 46 10.83 22.35 -4.74
C ALA A 46 11.41 21.48 -5.87
N ARG A 47 12.20 20.45 -5.53
CA ARG A 47 12.87 19.58 -6.52
C ARG A 47 11.86 18.96 -7.48
N GLU A 48 10.76 18.44 -6.95
CA GLU A 48 9.68 17.82 -7.76
C GLU A 48 9.10 18.78 -8.80
N VAL A 49 8.93 20.05 -8.43
CA VAL A 49 8.45 21.09 -9.35
C VAL A 49 9.48 21.39 -10.43
N ILE A 50 10.79 21.36 -10.10
CA ILE A 50 11.87 21.53 -11.08
C ILE A 50 11.91 20.37 -12.07
N LEU A 51 11.73 19.13 -11.60
CA LEU A 51 11.65 17.95 -12.47
C LEU A 51 10.48 18.05 -13.44
N LYS A 52 9.29 18.40 -12.95
CA LYS A 52 8.10 18.60 -13.79
C LYS A 52 8.27 19.75 -14.77
N LEU A 53 8.92 20.85 -14.37
CA LEU A 53 9.25 21.96 -15.28
C LEU A 53 10.22 21.52 -16.36
N ALA A 54 11.24 20.71 -16.04
CA ALA A 54 12.17 20.17 -17.01
C ALA A 54 11.44 19.27 -18.03
N GLU A 55 10.54 18.41 -17.57
CA GLU A 55 9.72 17.55 -18.41
C GLU A 55 8.78 18.33 -19.33
N VAL A 56 7.97 19.24 -18.77
CA VAL A 56 6.97 20.03 -19.53
C VAL A 56 7.62 20.97 -20.55
N LEU A 57 8.82 21.48 -20.24
CA LEU A 57 9.54 22.43 -21.09
C LEU A 57 10.62 21.77 -21.95
N SER A 58 10.73 20.44 -21.94
CA SER A 58 11.78 19.68 -22.62
C SER A 58 13.20 20.18 -22.30
N GLY A 59 13.42 20.63 -21.06
CA GLY A 59 14.68 21.17 -20.57
C GLY A 59 15.57 20.11 -19.92
N SER A 60 16.87 20.38 -19.82
CA SER A 60 17.80 19.50 -19.09
C SER A 60 17.55 19.57 -17.58
N THR A 61 17.16 18.44 -17.00
CA THR A 61 16.96 18.29 -15.55
C THR A 61 18.20 18.69 -14.76
N ASP A 62 19.38 18.24 -15.21
CA ASP A 62 20.66 18.53 -14.55
C ASP A 62 20.99 20.02 -14.57
N GLU A 63 20.75 20.68 -15.71
CA GLU A 63 20.97 22.11 -15.88
C GLU A 63 20.07 22.91 -14.94
N LEU A 64 18.77 22.59 -14.92
CA LEU A 64 17.78 23.31 -14.11
C LEU A 64 17.97 23.08 -12.61
N LEU A 65 18.36 21.87 -12.19
CA LEU A 65 18.72 21.60 -10.79
C LEU A 65 19.96 22.39 -10.39
N THR A 66 21.01 22.39 -11.21
CA THR A 66 22.25 23.11 -10.93
C THR A 66 22.00 24.62 -10.82
N LEU A 67 21.25 25.19 -11.77
CA LEU A 67 20.87 26.62 -11.74
C LEU A 67 20.01 26.99 -10.54
N ALA A 68 19.20 26.04 -10.03
CA ALA A 68 18.42 26.20 -8.81
C ALA A 68 19.23 25.96 -7.52
N GLY A 69 20.53 25.69 -7.62
CA GLY A 69 21.40 25.38 -6.48
C GLY A 69 21.11 24.00 -5.86
N LYS A 70 20.54 23.06 -6.62
CA LYS A 70 20.20 21.70 -6.20
C LYS A 70 21.07 20.67 -6.93
N LEU A 71 21.49 19.63 -6.22
CA LEU A 71 22.34 18.59 -6.80
C LEU A 71 21.52 17.54 -7.59
N PRO A 72 22.05 17.03 -8.72
CA PRO A 72 21.54 15.84 -9.42
C PRO A 72 21.44 14.59 -8.52
N SER A 73 20.51 13.68 -8.82
CA SER A 73 20.21 12.50 -7.96
C SER A 73 21.34 11.48 -7.89
N ASP A 74 22.10 11.31 -8.97
CA ASP A 74 23.26 10.42 -9.04
C ASP A 74 24.37 10.86 -8.07
N ILE A 75 24.55 12.17 -7.90
CA ILE A 75 25.51 12.73 -6.94
C ILE A 75 25.00 12.59 -5.51
N ILE A 76 23.70 12.80 -5.26
CA ILE A 76 23.09 12.56 -3.94
C ILE A 76 23.25 11.09 -3.54
N GLU A 77 22.98 10.17 -4.46
CA GLU A 77 23.14 8.74 -4.26
C GLU A 77 24.60 8.33 -3.98
N GLN A 78 25.57 8.97 -4.65
CA GLN A 78 27.00 8.75 -4.38
C GLN A 78 27.45 9.30 -3.02
N LEU A 79 26.90 10.44 -2.59
CA LEU A 79 27.18 11.02 -1.27
C LEU A 79 26.57 10.17 -0.15
N HIS A 80 25.37 9.61 -0.37
CA HIS A 80 24.74 8.63 0.53
C HIS A 80 25.57 7.36 0.68
N ASN A 81 26.06 6.83 -0.43
CA ASN A 81 26.77 5.54 -0.44
C ASN A 81 28.26 5.65 -0.05
N ASN A 82 28.81 6.85 0.12
CA ASN A 82 30.20 7.05 0.51
C ASN A 82 30.41 8.33 1.33
N PRO A 83 30.11 8.32 2.65
CA PRO A 83 30.26 9.49 3.53
C PRO A 83 31.71 10.01 3.62
N ALA A 84 32.71 9.15 3.36
CA ALA A 84 34.11 9.58 3.30
C ALA A 84 34.40 10.55 2.14
N MET A 85 33.56 10.55 1.09
CA MET A 85 33.69 11.46 -0.05
C MET A 85 33.39 12.90 0.37
N LEU A 86 32.41 13.15 1.25
CA LEU A 86 32.12 14.47 1.81
C LEU A 86 33.32 15.04 2.60
N LYS A 87 33.95 14.20 3.43
CA LYS A 87 35.15 14.57 4.21
C LYS A 87 36.33 14.98 3.31
N SER A 88 36.48 14.32 2.17
CA SER A 88 37.52 14.63 1.17
C SER A 88 37.25 15.93 0.40
N LEU A 89 35.97 16.24 0.12
CA LEU A 89 35.53 17.46 -0.55
C LEU A 89 35.66 18.70 0.36
N ARG A 90 35.39 18.53 1.67
CA ARG A 90 35.63 19.58 2.68
C ARG A 90 37.11 19.90 2.86
N ASN A 91 37.97 18.88 2.87
CA ASN A 91 39.40 19.03 3.17
C ASN A 91 40.28 19.34 1.93
N GLY A 92 39.68 19.50 0.74
CA GLY A 92 40.39 19.91 -0.48
C GLY A 92 41.36 18.86 -1.07
N ARG A 93 41.29 17.60 -0.63
CA ARG A 93 42.14 16.51 -1.11
C ARG A 93 41.29 15.41 -1.73
N VAL A 94 41.25 15.35 -3.06
CA VAL A 94 40.69 14.22 -3.80
C VAL A 94 41.74 13.11 -3.84
N GLY A 95 41.69 12.22 -2.85
CA GLY A 95 42.57 11.06 -2.74
C GLY A 95 41.83 9.82 -2.26
N LYS A 96 42.23 8.64 -2.76
CA LYS A 96 41.67 7.31 -2.44
C LYS A 96 41.55 7.09 -0.94
N SER A 97 40.33 6.93 -0.44
CA SER A 97 40.07 6.33 0.89
C SER A 97 39.01 5.23 0.79
N ARG A 98 39.27 4.16 1.54
CA ARG A 98 38.51 2.91 1.58
C ARG A 98 37.11 3.16 2.17
N ALA A 99 36.08 2.75 1.44
CA ALA A 99 34.70 2.82 1.88
C ALA A 99 34.43 1.71 2.92
N GLY A 100 34.09 2.10 4.14
CA GLY A 100 33.32 1.25 5.05
C GLY A 100 31.86 1.30 4.62
N ALA A 101 31.27 0.14 4.38
CA ALA A 101 29.87 0.01 3.98
C ALA A 101 28.96 0.36 5.17
N VAL A 102 28.13 1.39 5.02
CA VAL A 102 26.99 1.63 5.90
C VAL A 102 25.73 1.33 5.09
N ASN A 103 24.98 0.33 5.54
CA ASN A 103 23.74 -0.13 4.92
C ASN A 103 22.67 0.96 4.95
N GLY A 104 21.88 1.09 3.87
CA GLY A 104 20.82 2.09 3.69
C GLY A 104 19.69 2.01 4.71
N THR A 105 19.93 2.54 5.90
CA THR A 105 18.93 2.75 6.95
C THR A 105 18.37 4.18 6.86
N SER A 106 17.08 4.36 7.16
CA SER A 106 16.43 5.67 7.11
C SER A 106 16.95 6.57 8.25
N PHE A 107 17.10 7.88 7.98
CA PHE A 107 17.58 8.88 8.95
C PHE A 107 16.91 8.78 10.34
N GLY A 108 15.58 8.60 10.36
CA GLY A 108 14.83 8.47 11.60
C GLY A 108 15.25 7.25 12.44
N ARG A 109 15.58 6.13 11.79
CA ARG A 109 16.04 4.91 12.45
C ARG A 109 17.44 5.08 13.03
N THR A 110 18.37 5.66 12.26
CA THR A 110 19.72 5.97 12.75
C THR A 110 19.67 6.94 13.93
N LEU A 111 18.80 7.95 13.86
CA LEU A 111 18.59 8.90 14.95
C LEU A 111 18.07 8.19 16.21
N LYS A 112 17.10 7.29 16.07
CA LYS A 112 16.59 6.48 17.18
C LYS A 112 17.68 5.62 17.82
N GLU A 113 18.51 4.95 17.02
CA GLU A 113 19.61 4.11 17.50
C GLU A 113 20.68 4.92 18.24
N LEU A 114 21.01 6.13 17.75
CA LEU A 114 21.95 7.03 18.43
C LEU A 114 21.39 7.55 19.76
N ARG A 115 20.09 7.90 19.79
CA ARG A 115 19.41 8.30 21.03
C ARG A 115 19.43 7.18 22.08
N GLU A 116 19.12 5.94 21.67
CA GLU A 116 19.14 4.78 22.57
C GLU A 116 20.56 4.47 23.08
N LYS A 117 21.59 4.62 22.22
CA LYS A 117 22.99 4.49 22.64
C LYS A 117 23.44 5.58 23.62
N ALA A 118 22.89 6.78 23.49
CA ALA A 118 23.11 7.88 24.43
C ALA A 118 22.32 7.71 25.75
N GLY A 119 21.48 6.67 25.86
CA GLY A 119 20.67 6.39 27.05
C GLY A 119 19.52 7.38 27.27
N MET A 120 19.15 8.15 26.24
CA MET A 120 18.14 9.20 26.35
C MET A 120 16.75 8.70 25.95
N SER A 121 15.72 9.13 26.66
CA SER A 121 14.34 9.01 26.20
C SER A 121 14.03 10.01 25.09
N GLN A 122 12.96 9.77 24.34
CA GLN A 122 12.49 10.72 23.32
C GLN A 122 12.07 12.07 23.95
N SER A 123 11.56 12.09 25.18
CA SER A 123 11.21 13.35 25.85
C SER A 123 12.46 14.16 26.19
N GLU A 124 13.45 13.51 26.80
CA GLU A 124 14.71 14.17 27.21
C GLU A 124 15.45 14.75 25.99
N LEU A 125 15.58 13.99 24.90
CA LEU A 125 16.21 14.50 23.68
C LEU A 125 15.41 15.66 23.06
N ALA A 126 14.08 15.61 23.10
CA ALA A 126 13.24 16.69 22.58
C ALA A 126 13.38 17.98 23.40
N ASP A 127 13.41 17.85 24.72
CA ASP A 127 13.61 18.96 25.65
C ASP A 127 14.99 19.62 25.45
N GLU A 128 16.04 18.82 25.32
CA GLU A 128 17.42 19.27 25.05
C GLU A 128 17.56 19.97 23.67
N LEU A 129 16.82 19.50 22.67
CA LEU A 129 16.77 20.11 21.34
C LEU A 129 15.88 21.37 21.27
N GLY A 130 15.02 21.59 22.25
CA GLY A 130 14.01 22.64 22.24
C GLY A 130 12.92 22.41 21.17
N ILE A 131 12.56 21.16 20.91
CA ILE A 131 11.44 20.77 20.02
C ILE A 131 10.40 19.97 20.78
N SER A 132 9.19 19.82 20.21
CA SER A 132 8.17 18.99 20.87
C SER A 132 8.50 17.50 20.77
N PHE A 133 8.14 16.72 21.80
CA PHE A 133 8.20 15.26 21.77
C PHE A 133 7.51 14.68 20.53
N THR A 134 6.33 15.21 20.18
CA THR A 134 5.58 14.80 18.99
C THR A 134 6.36 15.04 17.70
N ASP A 135 7.15 16.11 17.66
CA ASP A 135 7.97 16.44 16.50
C ASP A 135 9.16 15.49 16.35
N LEU A 136 9.84 15.16 17.45
CA LEU A 136 10.93 14.17 17.46
C LEU A 136 10.40 12.77 17.09
N SER A 137 9.27 12.35 17.66
CA SER A 137 8.65 11.05 17.37
C SER A 137 8.29 10.90 15.88
N LYS A 138 7.76 11.96 15.25
CA LYS A 138 7.47 11.94 13.81
C LYS A 138 8.74 11.85 12.94
N ILE A 139 9.85 12.40 13.40
CA ILE A 139 11.15 12.33 12.72
C ILE A 139 11.75 10.92 12.84
N GLU A 140 11.78 10.34 14.05
CA GLU A 140 12.31 8.99 14.28
C GLU A 140 11.52 7.91 13.51
N ASN A 141 10.19 8.07 13.42
CA ASN A 141 9.32 7.15 12.67
C ASN A 141 9.30 7.40 11.15
N GLY A 142 10.06 8.38 10.64
CA GLY A 142 10.12 8.69 9.21
C GLY A 142 8.85 9.33 8.62
N ILE A 143 7.88 9.70 9.47
CA ILE A 143 6.66 10.43 9.05
C ILE A 143 7.01 11.86 8.62
N ARG A 144 7.99 12.48 9.29
CA ARG A 144 8.53 13.78 8.92
C ARG A 144 9.93 13.62 8.31
N PRO A 145 10.25 14.33 7.21
CA PRO A 145 11.58 14.33 6.62
C PRO A 145 12.64 14.91 7.57
N ALA A 146 13.91 14.68 7.25
CA ALA A 146 15.02 15.08 8.10
C ALA A 146 15.01 16.61 8.42
N PRO A 147 15.28 16.97 9.70
CA PRO A 147 15.14 18.33 10.21
C PRO A 147 16.22 19.27 9.65
N SER A 148 16.11 20.58 9.87
CA SER A 148 17.04 21.58 9.32
C SER A 148 18.51 21.28 9.69
N GLU A 149 19.46 21.73 8.87
CA GLU A 149 20.91 21.52 9.12
C GLU A 149 21.32 21.97 10.52
N LYS A 150 20.82 23.14 10.95
CA LYS A 150 21.03 23.68 12.31
C LYS A 150 20.61 22.70 13.40
N LEU A 151 19.49 21.99 13.20
CA LEU A 151 19.00 21.01 14.16
C LEU A 151 19.81 19.70 14.10
N ILE A 152 20.28 19.31 12.91
CA ILE A 152 21.17 18.16 12.75
C ILE A 152 22.52 18.39 13.45
N TYR A 153 23.07 19.60 13.40
CA TYR A 153 24.28 19.93 14.18
C TYR A 153 24.05 19.83 15.69
N ARG A 154 22.90 20.29 16.19
CA ARG A 154 22.54 20.12 17.60
C ARG A 154 22.36 18.66 17.98
N LEU A 155 21.73 17.86 17.12
CA LEU A 155 21.61 16.41 17.31
C LEU A 155 22.98 15.74 17.41
N ALA A 156 23.91 16.11 16.53
CA ALA A 156 25.27 15.59 16.53
C ALA A 156 26.02 15.96 17.83
N GLU A 157 25.85 17.20 18.30
CA GLU A 157 26.45 17.69 19.55
C GLU A 157 25.92 16.93 20.78
N ILE A 158 24.60 16.82 20.91
CA ILE A 158 23.92 16.17 22.05
C ILE A 158 24.16 14.67 22.08
N LEU A 159 24.12 14.01 20.91
CA LEU A 159 24.29 12.56 20.80
C LEU A 159 25.75 12.12 20.64
N HIS A 160 26.70 13.07 20.69
CA HIS A 160 28.12 12.85 20.43
C HIS A 160 28.40 12.07 19.13
N ALA A 161 27.62 12.37 18.09
CA ALA A 161 27.67 11.71 16.78
C ALA A 161 28.40 12.58 15.75
N ASP A 162 28.89 11.95 14.68
CA ASP A 162 29.52 12.69 13.58
C ASP A 162 28.45 13.47 12.79
N SER A 163 28.57 14.80 12.76
CA SER A 163 27.60 15.66 12.07
C SER A 163 27.57 15.43 10.55
N ASP A 164 28.70 15.05 9.96
CA ASP A 164 28.80 14.79 8.51
C ASP A 164 28.09 13.48 8.16
N GLU A 165 28.17 12.48 9.04
CA GLU A 165 27.45 11.21 8.89
C GLU A 165 25.94 11.41 8.98
N LEU A 166 25.47 12.17 9.98
CA LEU A 166 24.04 12.50 10.11
C LEU A 166 23.51 13.34 8.93
N LEU A 167 24.31 14.29 8.44
CA LEU A 167 23.97 15.08 7.26
C LEU A 167 23.92 14.22 5.99
N ALA A 168 24.88 13.32 5.80
CA ALA A 168 24.88 12.37 4.70
C ALA A 168 23.60 11.53 4.73
N ILE A 169 23.29 10.85 5.83
CA ILE A 169 22.10 10.00 5.96
C ILE A 169 20.80 10.81 5.78
N SER A 170 20.81 12.11 6.16
CA SER A 170 19.67 13.01 5.96
C SER A 170 19.43 13.46 4.52
N GLY A 171 20.39 13.21 3.60
CA GLY A 171 20.35 13.71 2.22
C GLY A 171 20.58 15.21 2.10
N LYS A 172 21.18 15.84 3.12
CA LYS A 172 21.54 17.27 3.11
C LYS A 172 23.05 17.41 2.94
N VAL A 173 23.46 18.28 2.03
CA VAL A 173 24.87 18.56 1.73
C VAL A 173 25.22 19.93 2.30
N PRO A 174 26.28 20.08 3.11
CA PRO A 174 26.65 21.37 3.70
C PRO A 174 26.79 22.47 2.65
N ALA A 175 26.30 23.67 2.96
CA ALA A 175 26.36 24.83 2.06
C ALA A 175 27.78 25.14 1.52
N GLU A 176 28.81 24.87 2.32
CA GLU A 176 30.23 25.04 1.91
C GLU A 176 30.66 24.05 0.81
N VAL A 177 30.12 22.82 0.84
CA VAL A 177 30.40 21.77 -0.15
C VAL A 177 29.63 22.06 -1.45
N VAL A 178 28.40 22.56 -1.35
CA VAL A 178 27.60 23.00 -2.51
C VAL A 178 28.34 24.08 -3.31
N GLY A 179 28.94 25.07 -2.63
CA GLY A 179 29.73 26.13 -3.30
C GLY A 179 30.98 25.61 -4.02
N ARG A 180 31.59 24.50 -3.57
CA ARG A 180 32.76 23.89 -4.24
C ARG A 180 32.38 22.92 -5.37
N LEU A 181 31.20 22.32 -5.30
CA LEU A 181 30.63 21.46 -6.34
C LEU A 181 30.09 22.24 -7.54
N GLN A 182 29.84 23.54 -7.43
CA GLN A 182 29.42 24.40 -8.55
C GLN A 182 30.54 24.72 -9.56
N ASN A 183 31.79 24.31 -9.31
CA ASN A 183 32.86 24.44 -10.29
C ASN A 183 32.74 23.34 -11.36
N GLU A 184 32.50 23.73 -12.61
CA GLU A 184 32.43 22.87 -13.81
C GLU A 184 33.55 21.81 -13.86
N LYS A 185 34.78 22.20 -13.51
CA LYS A 185 35.95 21.31 -13.51
C LYS A 185 35.86 20.21 -12.44
N THR A 186 35.33 20.52 -11.26
CA THR A 186 35.19 19.55 -10.16
C THR A 186 34.08 18.54 -10.47
N MET A 187 32.97 19.01 -11.05
CA MET A 187 31.88 18.15 -11.52
C MET A 187 32.33 17.19 -12.63
N HIS A 188 33.09 17.68 -13.61
CA HIS A 188 33.64 16.86 -14.68
C HIS A 188 34.69 15.86 -14.17
N ALA A 189 35.46 16.22 -13.15
CA ALA A 189 36.42 15.32 -12.50
C ALA A 189 35.71 14.19 -11.72
N LEU A 190 34.61 14.50 -11.02
CA LEU A 190 33.81 13.49 -10.29
C LEU A 190 33.10 12.54 -11.26
N ARG A 191 32.52 13.07 -12.35
CA ARG A 191 31.90 12.27 -13.42
C ARG A 191 32.91 11.37 -14.13
N SER A 192 34.09 11.88 -14.48
CA SER A 192 35.13 11.08 -15.14
C SER A 192 35.73 9.99 -14.23
N ALA A 193 35.86 10.26 -12.92
CA ALA A 193 36.27 9.25 -11.94
C ALA A 193 35.22 8.12 -11.77
N TYR A 194 33.92 8.44 -11.91
CA TYR A 194 32.84 7.46 -11.93
C TYR A 194 32.88 6.57 -13.18
N ILE A 195 33.03 7.16 -14.37
CA ILE A 195 33.14 6.43 -15.64
C ILE A 195 34.35 5.48 -15.62
N LYS A 196 35.49 5.91 -15.06
CA LYS A 196 36.69 5.07 -14.93
C LYS A 196 36.54 3.89 -13.96
N ASN A 197 35.64 3.99 -12.98
CA ASN A 197 35.32 2.88 -12.07
C ASN A 197 34.26 1.93 -12.64
N MET A 198 33.38 2.38 -13.55
CA MET A 198 32.52 1.50 -14.36
C MET A 198 33.34 0.64 -15.33
N ASP A 199 34.37 1.21 -15.95
CA ASP A 199 35.25 0.50 -16.90
C ASP A 199 36.01 -0.70 -16.27
N ARG A 200 36.25 -0.65 -14.95
CA ARG A 200 36.79 -1.79 -14.18
C ARG A 200 35.80 -2.93 -13.95
N ARG A 201 34.49 -2.65 -13.95
CA ARG A 201 33.43 -3.68 -13.92
C ARG A 201 33.19 -4.24 -15.33
N ASP A 202 33.34 -3.41 -16.36
CA ASP A 202 33.16 -3.82 -17.76
C ASP A 202 34.24 -4.77 -18.28
N GLY A 203 35.46 -4.73 -17.72
CA GLY A 203 36.52 -5.71 -18.02
C GLY A 203 36.13 -7.17 -17.69
N VAL A 204 35.25 -7.39 -16.71
CA VAL A 204 34.70 -8.72 -16.38
C VAL A 204 33.65 -9.13 -17.42
N MET A 205 32.81 -8.19 -17.86
CA MET A 205 31.82 -8.39 -18.93
C MET A 205 32.46 -8.62 -20.30
N HIS A 206 33.64 -8.04 -20.58
CA HIS A 206 34.34 -8.22 -21.85
C HIS A 206 34.92 -9.64 -22.02
N LYS A 207 35.19 -10.36 -20.91
CA LYS A 207 35.56 -11.78 -20.93
C LYS A 207 34.36 -12.69 -21.20
N LEU A 208 33.16 -12.29 -20.77
CA LEU A 208 31.89 -12.98 -21.06
C LEU A 208 31.40 -12.73 -22.50
N LYS A 209 31.59 -11.52 -23.05
CA LYS A 209 31.21 -11.19 -24.44
C LYS A 209 32.06 -11.87 -25.51
N SER A 210 33.26 -12.35 -25.17
CA SER A 210 34.07 -13.17 -26.07
C SER A 210 33.44 -14.52 -26.42
N LEU A 211 32.37 -14.94 -25.72
CA LEU A 211 31.63 -16.16 -26.02
C LEU A 211 30.40 -15.94 -26.93
N PHE A 212 30.05 -14.69 -27.27
CA PHE A 212 28.89 -14.38 -28.10
C PHE A 212 29.21 -13.29 -29.12
N SER A 213 29.93 -13.63 -30.20
CA SER A 213 30.04 -12.75 -31.36
C SER A 213 28.73 -12.83 -32.17
N LEU A 214 27.97 -11.73 -32.16
CA LEU A 214 26.64 -11.66 -32.76
C LEU A 214 26.56 -10.52 -33.78
N GLN A 215 27.07 -10.80 -34.99
CA GLN A 215 26.71 -10.03 -36.19
C GLN A 215 25.36 -10.48 -36.78
N GLY A 216 24.81 -11.62 -36.33
CA GLY A 216 23.50 -12.12 -36.77
C GLY A 216 22.31 -11.65 -35.93
N LEU A 217 22.48 -11.35 -34.62
CA LEU A 217 21.31 -11.07 -33.76
C LEU A 217 20.70 -9.70 -33.98
N THR A 218 21.43 -8.69 -34.45
CA THR A 218 20.90 -7.32 -34.59
C THR A 218 19.78 -7.22 -35.62
N ARG A 219 19.78 -8.08 -36.66
CA ARG A 219 18.71 -8.13 -37.67
C ARG A 219 17.40 -8.72 -37.15
N VAL A 220 17.44 -9.51 -36.08
CA VAL A 220 16.25 -10.12 -35.46
C VAL A 220 15.85 -9.40 -34.18
N ALA A 221 16.83 -8.96 -33.38
CA ALA A 221 16.60 -8.30 -32.11
C ALA A 221 15.94 -6.92 -32.28
N LEU A 222 16.32 -6.14 -33.29
CA LEU A 222 15.72 -4.82 -33.51
C LEU A 222 14.21 -4.88 -33.81
N PRO A 223 13.71 -5.74 -34.74
CA PRO A 223 12.27 -5.89 -34.94
C PRO A 223 11.57 -6.53 -33.73
N VAL A 224 12.19 -7.45 -33.00
CA VAL A 224 11.59 -8.04 -31.77
C VAL A 224 11.44 -6.99 -30.67
N VAL A 225 12.43 -6.13 -30.46
CA VAL A 225 12.35 -5.03 -29.50
C VAL A 225 11.32 -4.00 -29.96
N LEU A 226 11.21 -3.73 -31.26
CA LEU A 226 10.18 -2.84 -31.80
C LEU A 226 8.77 -3.41 -31.58
N VAL A 227 8.57 -4.71 -31.84
CA VAL A 227 7.30 -5.40 -31.60
C VAL A 227 6.97 -5.44 -30.10
N ALA A 228 7.97 -5.67 -29.25
CA ALA A 228 7.80 -5.62 -27.79
C ALA A 228 7.46 -4.20 -27.32
N ALA A 229 8.06 -3.16 -27.89
CA ALA A 229 7.76 -1.76 -27.58
C ALA A 229 6.36 -1.34 -28.06
N VAL A 230 5.92 -1.81 -29.24
CA VAL A 230 4.56 -1.59 -29.74
C VAL A 230 3.55 -2.38 -28.92
N ALA A 231 3.84 -3.63 -28.55
CA ALA A 231 2.99 -4.44 -27.67
C ALA A 231 2.88 -3.80 -26.27
N ALA A 232 4.00 -3.34 -25.69
CA ALA A 232 3.98 -2.59 -24.44
C ALA A 232 3.20 -1.28 -24.58
N SER A 233 3.35 -0.56 -25.70
CA SER A 233 2.58 0.66 -25.98
C SER A 233 1.10 0.37 -26.18
N LEU A 234 0.70 -0.78 -26.71
CA LEU A 234 -0.70 -1.20 -26.79
C LEU A 234 -1.24 -1.65 -25.43
N VAL A 235 -0.42 -2.25 -24.57
CA VAL A 235 -0.78 -2.59 -23.19
C VAL A 235 -0.94 -1.33 -22.32
N PHE A 236 -0.15 -0.28 -22.56
CA PHE A 236 -0.24 1.00 -21.85
C PHE A 236 -1.16 2.05 -22.50
N SER A 237 -1.53 1.91 -23.78
CA SER A 237 -2.49 2.78 -24.47
C SER A 237 -3.89 2.17 -24.62
N ALA A 238 -4.05 0.87 -24.38
CA ALA A 238 -5.36 0.34 -24.04
C ALA A 238 -5.81 1.08 -22.78
N PRO A 239 -6.94 1.81 -22.79
CA PRO A 239 -7.50 2.33 -21.55
C PRO A 239 -7.70 1.11 -20.66
N MET A 240 -6.91 0.97 -19.59
CA MET A 240 -7.26 0.03 -18.54
C MET A 240 -8.70 0.38 -18.19
N PRO A 241 -9.65 -0.57 -18.26
CA PRO A 241 -11.03 -0.26 -17.93
C PRO A 241 -10.99 0.30 -16.52
N VAL A 242 -11.22 1.60 -16.38
CA VAL A 242 -11.26 2.26 -15.09
C VAL A 242 -12.51 1.71 -14.42
N LYS A 243 -12.36 0.60 -13.70
CA LYS A 243 -13.46 -0.05 -12.98
C LYS A 243 -13.81 0.88 -11.84
N ALA A 244 -14.79 1.74 -12.10
CA ALA A 244 -15.24 2.76 -11.18
C ALA A 244 -15.80 2.16 -9.87
N VAL A 245 -16.18 0.88 -9.89
CA VAL A 245 -16.49 0.06 -8.71
C VAL A 245 -15.66 -1.21 -8.69
N GLN A 246 -15.02 -1.47 -7.56
CA GLN A 246 -14.30 -2.72 -7.27
C GLN A 246 -15.06 -3.51 -6.21
N VAL A 247 -15.26 -4.80 -6.48
CA VAL A 247 -15.92 -5.72 -5.55
C VAL A 247 -14.93 -6.80 -5.17
N THR A 248 -14.64 -6.92 -3.88
CA THR A 248 -13.69 -7.88 -3.32
C THR A 248 -14.39 -8.78 -2.32
N VAL A 249 -14.08 -10.07 -2.36
CA VAL A 249 -14.56 -11.05 -1.38
C VAL A 249 -13.36 -11.61 -0.63
N THR A 250 -13.40 -11.56 0.70
CA THR A 250 -12.35 -12.03 1.60
C THR A 250 -12.93 -12.86 2.73
N ASN A 251 -12.09 -13.59 3.46
CA ASN A 251 -12.48 -14.12 4.77
C ASN A 251 -12.60 -12.98 5.81
N THR A 252 -13.00 -13.32 7.04
CA THR A 252 -13.23 -12.36 8.12
C THR A 252 -11.95 -11.65 8.59
N SER A 253 -10.77 -12.25 8.39
CA SER A 253 -9.45 -11.69 8.69
C SER A 253 -8.80 -10.92 7.52
N GLY A 254 -9.45 -10.88 6.35
CA GLY A 254 -8.99 -10.12 5.17
C GLY A 254 -8.16 -10.93 4.16
N GLY A 255 -7.99 -12.23 4.35
CA GLY A 255 -7.36 -13.13 3.38
C GLY A 255 -8.28 -13.46 2.19
N THR A 256 -7.68 -13.78 1.04
CA THR A 256 -8.41 -14.11 -0.20
C THR A 256 -8.98 -15.53 -0.23
N GLU A 257 -8.50 -16.41 0.64
CA GLU A 257 -8.99 -17.79 0.79
C GLU A 257 -10.13 -17.84 1.81
N LEU A 258 -11.27 -18.38 1.39
CA LEU A 258 -12.44 -18.57 2.23
C LEU A 258 -12.32 -19.87 3.05
N PRO A 259 -12.71 -19.88 4.33
CA PRO A 259 -12.69 -21.09 5.14
C PRO A 259 -13.71 -22.12 4.64
N ALA A 260 -13.53 -23.39 5.02
CA ALA A 260 -14.56 -24.40 4.81
C ALA A 260 -15.82 -24.06 5.62
N ALA A 261 -16.97 -24.32 5.02
CA ALA A 261 -18.26 -24.27 5.69
C ALA A 261 -18.69 -25.69 6.07
N TYR A 262 -19.43 -25.82 7.16
CA TYR A 262 -19.98 -27.10 7.60
C TYR A 262 -21.50 -27.05 7.62
N LEU A 263 -22.14 -28.15 7.22
CA LEU A 263 -23.61 -28.28 7.26
C LEU A 263 -24.14 -27.93 8.66
N GLY A 264 -25.19 -27.11 8.72
CA GLY A 264 -25.79 -26.66 9.97
C GLY A 264 -24.94 -25.68 10.80
N GLN A 265 -23.73 -25.31 10.37
CA GLN A 265 -22.87 -24.34 11.07
C GLN A 265 -22.75 -23.03 10.32
N GLU A 266 -22.61 -21.92 11.08
CA GLU A 266 -22.49 -20.59 10.49
C GLU A 266 -21.13 -20.40 9.81
N PHE A 267 -21.15 -20.13 8.51
CA PHE A 267 -20.02 -19.68 7.73
C PHE A 267 -20.06 -18.16 7.57
N ALA A 268 -18.89 -17.50 7.59
CA ALA A 268 -18.78 -16.07 7.42
C ALA A 268 -17.78 -15.66 6.32
N ALA A 269 -18.18 -14.68 5.50
CA ALA A 269 -17.33 -14.05 4.49
C ALA A 269 -17.53 -12.53 4.48
N LYS A 270 -16.49 -11.79 4.09
CA LYS A 270 -16.55 -10.34 3.87
C LYS A 270 -16.68 -10.03 2.40
N VAL A 271 -17.58 -9.10 2.08
CA VAL A 271 -17.78 -8.54 0.74
C VAL A 271 -17.58 -7.05 0.83
N LYS A 272 -16.55 -6.53 0.17
CA LYS A 272 -16.25 -5.10 0.15
C LYS A 272 -16.52 -4.51 -1.23
N ILE A 273 -17.32 -3.45 -1.27
CA ILE A 273 -17.59 -2.67 -2.47
C ILE A 273 -16.87 -1.34 -2.31
N ASP A 274 -15.82 -1.13 -3.10
CA ASP A 274 -15.03 0.09 -3.16
C ASP A 274 -15.46 0.92 -4.38
N ILE A 275 -15.80 2.18 -4.13
CA ILE A 275 -15.99 3.20 -5.15
C ILE A 275 -14.73 4.05 -5.15
N THR A 276 -13.97 3.98 -6.24
CA THR A 276 -12.65 4.60 -6.35
C THR A 276 -12.66 5.90 -7.15
N PHE A 277 -13.76 6.18 -7.85
CA PHE A 277 -13.92 7.33 -8.73
C PHE A 277 -15.30 7.96 -8.51
N HIS A 278 -15.39 9.28 -8.62
CA HIS A 278 -16.64 10.05 -8.40
C HIS A 278 -17.74 9.82 -9.42
N ASP A 279 -17.50 8.89 -10.33
CA ASP A 279 -18.07 8.86 -11.65
C ASP A 279 -18.81 7.55 -11.86
N THR A 280 -19.63 7.21 -10.88
CA THR A 280 -20.43 5.98 -10.83
C THR A 280 -21.88 6.36 -10.68
N ALA A 281 -22.75 5.73 -11.47
CA ALA A 281 -24.17 5.72 -11.17
C ALA A 281 -24.38 5.24 -9.71
N PRO A 282 -25.34 5.82 -8.97
CA PRO A 282 -25.55 5.47 -7.58
C PRO A 282 -25.95 4.00 -7.42
N ILE A 283 -25.49 3.37 -6.34
CA ILE A 283 -25.85 1.99 -6.00
C ILE A 283 -27.25 1.98 -5.41
N GLU A 284 -28.11 1.13 -5.97
CA GLU A 284 -29.52 1.01 -5.57
C GLU A 284 -29.84 -0.34 -4.95
N ARG A 285 -29.07 -1.38 -5.30
CA ARG A 285 -29.22 -2.70 -4.71
C ARG A 285 -27.91 -3.47 -4.73
N VAL A 286 -27.69 -4.27 -3.69
CA VAL A 286 -26.62 -5.26 -3.64
C VAL A 286 -27.24 -6.59 -3.24
N ASP A 287 -26.98 -7.63 -4.04
CA ASP A 287 -27.34 -9.01 -3.73
C ASP A 287 -26.06 -9.84 -3.59
N VAL A 288 -26.09 -10.89 -2.76
CA VAL A 288 -24.99 -11.86 -2.67
C VAL A 288 -25.55 -13.25 -2.89
N ARG A 289 -25.08 -13.90 -3.95
CA ARG A 289 -25.41 -15.28 -4.28
C ARG A 289 -24.32 -16.21 -3.83
N ILE A 290 -24.66 -17.16 -2.98
CA ILE A 290 -23.86 -18.33 -2.64
C ILE A 290 -24.41 -19.50 -3.43
N PHE A 291 -23.60 -20.18 -4.25
CA PHE A 291 -24.09 -21.25 -5.12
C PHE A 291 -23.06 -22.34 -5.34
N ASN A 292 -23.55 -23.58 -5.50
CA ASN A 292 -22.71 -24.72 -5.81
C ASN A 292 -22.18 -24.59 -7.25
N ALA A 293 -20.90 -24.90 -7.44
CA ALA A 293 -20.22 -24.78 -8.73
C ALA A 293 -20.71 -25.82 -9.76
N SER A 294 -21.25 -26.94 -9.31
CA SER A 294 -21.67 -28.08 -10.14
C SER A 294 -23.18 -28.29 -10.18
N ASP A 295 -23.94 -27.78 -9.20
CA ASP A 295 -25.39 -27.93 -9.11
C ASP A 295 -26.10 -26.57 -8.98
N ALA A 296 -26.74 -26.12 -10.06
CA ALA A 296 -27.44 -24.84 -10.10
C ALA A 296 -28.70 -24.77 -9.22
N SER A 297 -29.21 -25.91 -8.72
CA SER A 297 -30.33 -25.97 -7.78
C SER A 297 -29.93 -25.60 -6.36
N LYS A 298 -28.65 -25.77 -6.00
CA LYS A 298 -28.11 -25.51 -4.66
C LYS A 298 -27.54 -24.10 -4.58
N LYS A 299 -28.39 -23.16 -4.19
CA LYS A 299 -28.03 -21.75 -4.06
C LYS A 299 -28.82 -21.04 -2.96
N ALA A 300 -28.18 -20.05 -2.35
CA ALA A 300 -28.73 -19.16 -1.34
C ALA A 300 -28.38 -17.73 -1.75
N THR A 301 -29.40 -16.94 -2.09
CA THR A 301 -29.24 -15.56 -2.54
C THR A 301 -29.79 -14.61 -1.49
N LEU A 302 -28.89 -13.84 -0.86
CA LEU A 302 -29.23 -12.72 0.00
C LEU A 302 -29.61 -11.54 -0.89
N VAL A 303 -30.86 -11.09 -0.81
CA VAL A 303 -31.40 -10.04 -1.69
C VAL A 303 -31.52 -8.73 -0.92
N SER A 304 -31.26 -7.62 -1.61
CA SER A 304 -31.42 -6.26 -1.07
C SER A 304 -30.67 -6.06 0.25
N LEU A 305 -29.36 -6.29 0.21
CA LEU A 305 -28.51 -6.05 1.36
C LEU A 305 -28.60 -4.58 1.82
N PRO A 306 -28.46 -4.30 3.13
CA PRO A 306 -28.56 -2.96 3.69
C PRO A 306 -27.53 -2.01 3.10
N LEU A 307 -27.96 -0.90 2.51
CA LEU A 307 -27.04 0.10 1.93
C LEU A 307 -26.54 1.13 2.95
N ASN A 308 -26.91 0.99 4.22
CA ASN A 308 -26.44 1.77 5.35
C ASN A 308 -25.78 0.86 6.39
N ALA A 309 -24.97 1.45 7.28
CA ALA A 309 -24.37 0.70 8.37
C ALA A 309 -25.45 0.07 9.27
N VAL A 310 -25.33 -1.22 9.53
CA VAL A 310 -26.22 -2.00 10.40
C VAL A 310 -25.44 -3.08 11.14
N ALA A 311 -25.84 -3.35 12.38
CA ALA A 311 -25.39 -4.54 13.10
C ALA A 311 -25.91 -5.82 12.44
N LYS A 312 -25.38 -6.98 12.83
CA LYS A 312 -25.81 -8.30 12.33
C LYS A 312 -27.32 -8.45 12.48
N GLN A 313 -28.01 -8.62 11.35
CA GLN A 313 -29.45 -8.84 11.30
C GLN A 313 -29.79 -9.93 10.28
N ALA A 314 -30.93 -10.59 10.47
CA ALA A 314 -31.39 -11.63 9.56
C ALA A 314 -31.65 -11.08 8.14
N ASN A 315 -31.37 -11.88 7.12
CA ASN A 315 -31.70 -11.58 5.73
C ASN A 315 -32.41 -12.77 5.09
N THR A 316 -33.53 -12.52 4.43
CA THR A 316 -34.33 -13.57 3.79
C THR A 316 -33.66 -14.04 2.51
N LEU A 317 -33.50 -15.35 2.36
CA LEU A 317 -32.98 -15.97 1.14
C LEU A 317 -34.05 -16.04 0.06
N ALA A 318 -33.69 -15.68 -1.18
CA ALA A 318 -34.62 -15.71 -2.32
C ALA A 318 -35.21 -17.12 -2.57
N GLU A 319 -34.41 -18.15 -2.35
CA GLU A 319 -34.78 -19.56 -2.51
C GLU A 319 -35.57 -20.13 -1.31
N GLY A 320 -35.78 -19.33 -0.26
CA GLY A 320 -36.50 -19.74 0.95
C GLY A 320 -35.68 -20.57 1.93
N ALA A 321 -36.34 -21.11 2.94
CA ALA A 321 -35.72 -21.77 4.09
C ALA A 321 -34.98 -23.09 3.73
N SER A 322 -35.31 -23.71 2.60
CA SER A 322 -34.61 -24.90 2.10
C SER A 322 -33.15 -24.65 1.73
N SER A 323 -32.77 -23.38 1.57
CA SER A 323 -31.38 -22.95 1.30
C SER A 323 -30.63 -22.52 2.57
N GLY A 324 -31.21 -22.79 3.74
CA GLY A 324 -30.62 -22.54 5.04
C GLY A 324 -31.08 -21.21 5.63
N SER A 325 -30.21 -20.59 6.42
CA SER A 325 -30.48 -19.27 7.00
C SER A 325 -29.31 -18.33 6.73
N ALA A 326 -29.60 -17.02 6.67
CA ALA A 326 -28.59 -16.02 6.43
C ALA A 326 -28.80 -14.77 7.27
N SER A 327 -27.71 -14.09 7.57
CA SER A 327 -27.68 -12.80 8.24
C SER A 327 -26.59 -11.93 7.63
N VAL A 328 -26.70 -10.61 7.80
CA VAL A 328 -25.74 -9.65 7.29
C VAL A 328 -25.48 -8.55 8.31
N ALA A 329 -24.23 -8.15 8.43
CA ALA A 329 -23.82 -6.88 9.03
C ALA A 329 -23.20 -6.00 7.94
N ALA A 330 -23.35 -4.68 8.03
CA ALA A 330 -22.79 -3.73 7.08
C ALA A 330 -22.08 -2.58 7.78
N GLU A 331 -20.91 -2.21 7.27
CA GLU A 331 -20.09 -1.10 7.73
C GLU A 331 -19.82 -0.16 6.55
N THR A 332 -19.90 1.14 6.77
CA THR A 332 -19.76 2.15 5.72
C THR A 332 -18.60 3.09 6.00
N ALA A 333 -17.84 3.46 4.97
CA ALA A 333 -16.81 4.49 5.08
C ALA A 333 -17.43 5.88 5.33
N ALA A 334 -16.63 6.81 5.85
CA ALA A 334 -17.09 8.16 6.25
C ALA A 334 -17.79 8.95 5.13
N ASN A 335 -17.44 8.70 3.86
CA ASN A 335 -17.99 9.40 2.69
C ASN A 335 -19.17 8.66 2.03
N TRP A 336 -19.61 7.54 2.62
CA TRP A 336 -20.71 6.73 2.10
C TRP A 336 -22.05 7.26 2.59
N GLY A 337 -23.02 7.42 1.68
CA GLY A 337 -24.38 7.74 2.07
C GLY A 337 -25.35 7.90 0.90
N TYR A 338 -26.60 8.21 1.25
CA TYR A 338 -27.69 8.41 0.30
C TYR A 338 -27.66 9.82 -0.28
N TYR A 339 -27.76 9.93 -1.60
CA TYR A 339 -27.89 11.19 -2.31
C TYR A 339 -29.27 11.26 -2.95
N SER A 340 -30.03 12.35 -2.74
CA SER A 340 -31.43 12.43 -3.16
C SER A 340 -31.77 13.52 -4.19
N THR A 341 -30.87 14.47 -4.51
CA THR A 341 -31.26 15.64 -5.33
C THR A 341 -30.10 16.43 -5.94
N GLY A 342 -30.19 16.74 -7.24
CA GLY A 342 -29.36 17.71 -7.97
C GLY A 342 -28.69 17.11 -9.21
N SER A 343 -28.73 17.83 -10.35
CA SER A 343 -28.00 17.45 -11.57
C SER A 343 -26.50 17.38 -11.28
N ARG A 344 -25.97 16.16 -11.11
CA ARG A 344 -24.54 15.92 -11.13
C ARG A 344 -24.13 15.42 -12.50
N VAL A 345 -23.00 15.92 -12.95
CA VAL A 345 -22.26 15.29 -14.05
C VAL A 345 -21.70 14.00 -13.47
N MET A 346 -22.25 12.88 -13.93
CA MET A 346 -21.80 11.54 -13.59
C MET A 346 -21.64 10.79 -14.91
N TYR A 347 -20.54 10.11 -15.09
CA TYR A 347 -20.28 9.28 -16.25
C TYR A 347 -20.77 7.88 -15.85
N GLY A 348 -21.90 7.46 -16.41
CA GLY A 348 -22.49 6.17 -16.07
C GLY A 348 -21.61 4.99 -16.46
N TYR A 349 -22.02 3.79 -16.05
CA TYR A 349 -21.41 2.54 -16.50
C TYR A 349 -21.51 2.40 -18.02
N GLY A 350 -20.37 2.23 -18.69
CA GLY A 350 -20.35 1.82 -20.10
C GLY A 350 -20.36 2.94 -21.15
N TYR A 351 -20.18 4.21 -20.77
CA TYR A 351 -20.00 5.28 -21.76
C TYR A 351 -18.54 5.42 -22.21
N SER A 352 -18.35 5.73 -23.50
CA SER A 352 -17.05 6.07 -24.04
C SER A 352 -16.50 7.35 -23.38
N THR A 353 -15.19 7.35 -23.13
CA THR A 353 -14.44 8.48 -22.57
C THR A 353 -14.82 9.80 -23.25
N GLY A 354 -15.29 10.78 -22.46
CA GLY A 354 -15.53 12.16 -22.93
C GLY A 354 -16.99 12.58 -23.10
N THR A 355 -17.97 11.70 -22.87
CA THR A 355 -19.40 12.09 -22.92
C THR A 355 -19.91 12.46 -21.53
N VAL A 356 -20.20 13.75 -21.32
CA VAL A 356 -20.86 14.24 -20.09
C VAL A 356 -22.35 13.97 -20.20
N ALA A 357 -22.84 12.92 -19.53
CA ALA A 357 -24.27 12.74 -19.34
C ALA A 357 -24.69 13.48 -18.05
N THR A 358 -25.73 14.31 -18.15
CA THR A 358 -26.37 14.84 -16.95
C THR A 358 -27.27 13.74 -16.40
N TYR A 359 -26.93 13.18 -15.25
CA TYR A 359 -27.81 12.22 -14.57
C TYR A 359 -28.93 13.01 -13.90
N ASN A 360 -30.14 12.89 -14.46
CA ASN A 360 -31.36 13.39 -13.85
C ASN A 360 -32.17 12.17 -13.39
N PRO A 361 -32.05 11.75 -12.11
CA PRO A 361 -32.78 10.58 -11.64
C PRO A 361 -34.27 10.86 -11.78
N ALA A 362 -34.95 10.09 -12.63
CA ALA A 362 -36.39 10.11 -12.71
C ALA A 362 -36.98 9.45 -11.45
N GLY A 363 -36.92 10.15 -10.32
CA GLY A 363 -37.71 9.83 -9.12
C GLY A 363 -36.96 9.38 -7.87
N SER A 364 -35.71 8.91 -7.93
CA SER A 364 -35.01 8.44 -6.72
C SER A 364 -33.50 8.48 -6.91
N GLY A 365 -32.80 9.15 -6.01
CA GLY A 365 -31.34 9.03 -5.95
C GLY A 365 -30.92 7.71 -5.29
N GLY A 366 -29.63 7.53 -4.99
CA GLY A 366 -29.12 6.27 -4.45
C GLY A 366 -27.85 6.41 -3.60
N TYR A 367 -27.24 5.28 -3.24
CA TYR A 367 -26.12 5.23 -2.30
C TYR A 367 -24.76 5.30 -3.01
N GLY A 368 -23.84 6.02 -2.40
CA GLY A 368 -22.49 6.23 -2.92
C GLY A 368 -21.83 7.38 -2.19
N TYR A 369 -21.44 8.43 -2.91
CA TYR A 369 -20.92 9.65 -2.29
C TYR A 369 -22.04 10.53 -1.74
N ALA A 370 -22.09 10.69 -0.42
CA ALA A 370 -23.10 11.52 0.25
C ALA A 370 -22.98 13.03 -0.02
N SER A 371 -21.83 13.52 -0.53
CA SER A 371 -21.55 14.95 -0.70
C SER A 371 -20.60 15.27 -1.87
N ALA A 372 -20.17 16.54 -2.02
CA ALA A 372 -19.14 16.96 -2.98
C ALA A 372 -17.71 16.50 -2.59
N ALA A 373 -17.60 15.63 -1.58
CA ALA A 373 -16.34 15.07 -1.14
C ALA A 373 -15.62 14.34 -2.28
N SER A 374 -14.33 14.67 -2.43
CA SER A 374 -13.39 13.98 -3.30
C SER A 374 -12.68 12.86 -2.55
N GLY A 375 -12.50 11.66 -3.12
CA GLY A 375 -11.78 10.53 -2.50
C GLY A 375 -12.42 9.17 -2.77
N THR A 376 -11.96 8.12 -2.08
CA THR A 376 -12.56 6.79 -2.13
C THR A 376 -13.67 6.64 -1.09
N THR A 377 -14.71 5.85 -1.39
CA THR A 377 -15.74 5.46 -0.41
C THR A 377 -16.04 3.98 -0.56
N SER A 378 -16.55 3.35 0.49
CA SER A 378 -16.85 1.92 0.46
C SER A 378 -17.97 1.52 1.42
N ILE A 379 -18.58 0.39 1.11
CA ILE A 379 -19.41 -0.38 2.04
C ILE A 379 -18.85 -1.79 2.13
N THR A 380 -18.75 -2.31 3.35
CA THR A 380 -18.26 -3.66 3.63
C THR A 380 -19.36 -4.45 4.33
N TYR A 381 -19.73 -5.58 3.75
CA TYR A 381 -20.66 -6.54 4.33
C TYR A 381 -19.90 -7.67 4.99
N THR A 382 -20.36 -8.11 6.16
CA THR A 382 -20.06 -9.44 6.68
C THR A 382 -21.29 -10.31 6.49
N ILE A 383 -21.16 -11.28 5.59
CA ILE A 383 -22.20 -12.24 5.22
C ILE A 383 -22.07 -13.45 6.13
N TYR A 384 -23.16 -13.82 6.76
CA TYR A 384 -23.29 -15.05 7.55
C TYR A 384 -24.28 -15.96 6.86
N TRP A 385 -23.87 -17.20 6.59
CA TRP A 385 -24.74 -18.21 6.00
C TRP A 385 -24.58 -19.54 6.71
N THR A 386 -25.70 -20.12 7.13
CA THR A 386 -25.75 -21.46 7.69
C THR A 386 -26.37 -22.37 6.64
N PRO A 387 -25.57 -23.21 5.94
CA PRO A 387 -26.10 -24.19 4.99
C PRO A 387 -27.09 -25.14 5.67
N PRO A 388 -28.09 -25.64 4.94
CA PRO A 388 -28.99 -26.68 5.43
C PRO A 388 -28.22 -27.87 6.00
N ASP A 389 -28.76 -28.49 7.04
CA ASP A 389 -28.26 -29.77 7.54
C ASP A 389 -28.74 -30.92 6.64
N ASP A 390 -28.26 -30.92 5.40
CA ASP A 390 -28.60 -31.89 4.36
C ASP A 390 -27.35 -32.19 3.53
N THR A 391 -26.97 -33.48 3.49
CA THR A 391 -25.76 -33.95 2.80
C THR A 391 -25.79 -33.69 1.29
N SER A 392 -26.96 -33.47 0.70
CA SER A 392 -27.08 -33.04 -0.70
C SER A 392 -26.49 -31.65 -0.98
N TRP A 393 -26.16 -30.89 0.08
CA TRP A 393 -25.48 -29.60 -0.01
C TRP A 393 -23.96 -29.69 0.10
N VAL A 394 -23.36 -30.87 0.29
CA VAL A 394 -21.89 -31.03 0.28
C VAL A 394 -21.34 -30.71 -1.12
N GLY A 395 -20.25 -29.96 -1.20
CA GLY A 395 -19.57 -29.68 -2.47
C GLY A 395 -18.81 -28.36 -2.48
N THR A 396 -18.42 -27.94 -3.67
CA THR A 396 -17.68 -26.68 -3.88
C THR A 396 -18.65 -25.55 -4.20
N TYR A 397 -18.58 -24.46 -3.43
CA TYR A 397 -19.44 -23.30 -3.56
C TYR A 397 -18.65 -22.05 -3.94
N LYS A 398 -19.38 -21.06 -4.44
CA LYS A 398 -18.89 -19.76 -4.87
C LYS A 398 -19.69 -18.65 -4.18
N VAL A 399 -19.01 -17.56 -3.81
CA VAL A 399 -19.65 -16.34 -3.28
C VAL A 399 -19.59 -15.24 -4.32
N GLN A 400 -20.74 -14.91 -4.92
CA GLN A 400 -20.85 -13.91 -5.98
C GLN A 400 -21.69 -12.72 -5.50
N PRO A 401 -21.06 -11.58 -5.20
CA PRO A 401 -21.77 -10.33 -5.02
C PRO A 401 -22.20 -9.75 -6.37
N ILE A 402 -23.36 -9.09 -6.37
CA ILE A 402 -24.01 -8.51 -7.53
C ILE A 402 -24.45 -7.10 -7.16
N VAL A 403 -23.93 -6.09 -7.84
CA VAL A 403 -24.22 -4.67 -7.57
C VAL A 403 -25.07 -4.10 -8.72
N TYR A 404 -26.15 -3.40 -8.37
CA TYR A 404 -27.13 -2.84 -9.30
C TYR A 404 -27.21 -1.30 -9.22
N SER A 405 -27.37 -0.66 -10.38
CA SER A 405 -27.68 0.77 -10.60
C SER A 405 -28.55 0.90 -11.86
N GLU A 406 -29.66 1.65 -11.88
CA GLU A 406 -30.59 1.73 -13.03
C GLU A 406 -30.08 2.56 -14.24
N GLY A 407 -30.55 2.34 -15.48
CA GLY A 407 -31.95 2.11 -15.90
C GLY A 407 -32.32 0.85 -16.72
N THR A 408 -33.52 0.33 -16.41
CA THR A 408 -34.43 -0.57 -17.16
C THR A 408 -33.96 -1.96 -17.55
N ASN A 409 -32.68 -2.29 -17.41
CA ASN A 409 -32.21 -3.67 -17.49
C ASN A 409 -31.35 -4.00 -16.27
N LEU A 410 -31.85 -4.87 -15.41
CA LEU A 410 -31.11 -5.59 -14.35
C LEU A 410 -29.90 -6.40 -14.89
N ALA A 411 -29.54 -6.26 -16.17
CA ALA A 411 -28.54 -7.00 -16.91
C ALA A 411 -27.12 -6.43 -16.78
N THR A 412 -26.94 -5.18 -16.33
CA THR A 412 -25.60 -4.57 -16.14
C THR A 412 -25.12 -4.73 -14.70
N ALA A 413 -25.08 -5.97 -14.22
CA ALA A 413 -24.57 -6.31 -12.91
C ALA A 413 -23.03 -6.31 -12.88
N VAL A 414 -22.43 -5.57 -11.95
CA VAL A 414 -20.98 -5.70 -11.67
C VAL A 414 -20.79 -6.80 -10.64
N THR A 415 -20.05 -7.84 -11.02
CA THR A 415 -19.63 -8.91 -10.11
C THR A 415 -18.15 -8.77 -9.76
N ALA A 416 -17.73 -9.41 -8.68
CA ALA A 416 -16.31 -9.49 -8.32
C ALA A 416 -15.47 -10.03 -9.50
N ALA A 417 -14.26 -9.48 -9.68
CA ALA A 417 -13.36 -9.88 -10.78
C ALA A 417 -12.88 -11.34 -10.65
N SER A 418 -12.80 -11.83 -9.42
CA SER A 418 -12.65 -13.23 -9.07
C SER A 418 -13.75 -13.61 -8.09
N VAL A 419 -14.38 -14.76 -8.33
CA VAL A 419 -15.43 -15.32 -7.46
C VAL A 419 -14.76 -16.44 -6.65
N PRO A 420 -14.36 -16.19 -5.39
CA PRO A 420 -13.63 -17.20 -4.61
C PRO A 420 -14.53 -18.40 -4.34
N THR A 421 -13.88 -19.57 -4.27
CA THR A 421 -14.51 -20.85 -3.98
C THR A 421 -14.23 -21.29 -2.55
N PHE A 422 -15.17 -22.03 -1.95
CA PHE A 422 -14.99 -22.69 -0.67
C PHE A 422 -15.70 -24.05 -0.68
N THR A 423 -15.36 -24.91 0.26
CA THR A 423 -15.98 -26.24 0.39
C THR A 423 -17.04 -26.21 1.48
N VAL A 424 -18.22 -26.76 1.18
CA VAL A 424 -19.21 -27.15 2.18
C VAL A 424 -19.02 -28.64 2.45
N ALA A 425 -18.73 -29.00 3.71
CA ALA A 425 -18.50 -30.36 4.14
C ALA A 425 -19.47 -30.76 5.26
N GLN A 426 -19.64 -32.07 5.46
CA GLN A 426 -20.33 -32.56 6.64
C GLN A 426 -19.45 -32.28 7.88
N TYR A 427 -20.06 -31.82 8.97
CA TYR A 427 -19.33 -31.70 10.23
C TYR A 427 -19.10 -33.10 10.79
N THR A 428 -17.86 -33.57 10.75
CA THR A 428 -17.42 -34.70 11.56
C THR A 428 -16.85 -34.12 12.84
N ALA A 429 -17.54 -34.35 13.96
CA ALA A 429 -16.93 -34.08 15.26
C ALA A 429 -15.59 -34.84 15.32
N PRO A 430 -14.52 -34.25 15.88
CA PRO A 430 -13.30 -35.01 16.10
C PRO A 430 -13.66 -36.28 16.87
N ASN A 431 -13.17 -37.43 16.39
CA ASN A 431 -13.38 -38.70 17.08
C ASN A 431 -13.01 -38.50 18.55
N PRO A 432 -13.85 -38.91 19.52
CA PRO A 432 -13.42 -38.94 20.91
C PRO A 432 -12.10 -39.71 20.97
N PRO A 433 -11.12 -39.26 21.76
CA PRO A 433 -9.85 -39.97 21.89
C PRO A 433 -10.16 -41.44 22.18
N SER A 434 -9.56 -42.33 21.41
CA SER A 434 -9.70 -43.77 21.58
C SER A 434 -9.53 -44.08 23.06
N ALA A 435 -10.53 -44.72 23.68
CA ALA A 435 -10.43 -45.14 25.07
C ALA A 435 -9.09 -45.87 25.25
N PRO A 436 -8.29 -45.53 26.29
CA PRO A 436 -6.98 -46.14 26.47
C PRO A 436 -7.15 -47.67 26.50
N TYR A 437 -6.37 -48.34 25.66
CA TYR A 437 -6.30 -49.80 25.65
C TYR A 437 -5.93 -50.28 27.05
N VAL A 438 -6.85 -50.97 27.72
CA VAL A 438 -6.61 -51.62 29.01
C VAL A 438 -6.10 -53.04 28.72
N PRO A 439 -4.79 -53.33 28.84
CA PRO A 439 -4.31 -54.70 28.77
C PRO A 439 -4.86 -55.50 29.97
N PRO A 440 -5.14 -56.81 29.81
CA PRO A 440 -5.62 -57.64 30.92
C PRO A 440 -4.57 -57.69 32.04
N ALA A 441 -5.05 -57.58 33.27
CA ALA A 441 -4.26 -57.37 34.48
C ALA A 441 -3.13 -58.40 34.66
N SER A 442 -1.89 -57.92 34.69
CA SER A 442 -0.76 -58.63 35.28
C SER A 442 -0.54 -58.14 36.71
N THR A 443 -0.57 -59.08 37.64
CA THR A 443 -0.36 -58.92 39.08
C THR A 443 1.08 -58.51 39.39
N THR A 444 1.31 -57.25 39.76
CA THR A 444 2.44 -56.84 40.62
C THR A 444 2.21 -55.42 41.17
N GLN A 445 2.70 -55.21 42.41
CA GLN A 445 2.56 -54.05 43.33
C GLN A 445 2.73 -52.62 42.76
N PRO A 446 2.27 -51.59 43.51
CA PRO A 446 2.16 -50.21 43.04
C PRO A 446 3.51 -49.46 43.07
N GLU A 447 3.80 -48.71 42.02
CA GLU A 447 4.85 -47.69 42.01
C GLU A 447 4.32 -46.37 42.57
N GLU A 448 5.17 -45.70 43.35
CA GLU A 448 4.95 -44.37 43.92
C GLU A 448 4.64 -43.33 42.83
N THR A 449 3.49 -42.68 42.93
CA THR A 449 3.15 -41.53 42.07
C THR A 449 3.86 -40.28 42.59
N THR A 450 4.78 -39.74 41.80
CA THR A 450 5.32 -38.40 42.04
C THR A 450 4.26 -37.35 41.65
N PRO A 451 4.15 -36.21 42.36
CA PRO A 451 3.21 -35.15 42.00
C PRO A 451 3.52 -34.60 40.60
N GLY A 452 2.60 -34.81 39.66
CA GLY A 452 2.71 -34.33 38.30
C GLY A 452 2.02 -32.97 38.11
N THR A 453 2.55 -32.15 37.20
CA THR A 453 1.84 -30.95 36.71
C THR A 453 0.92 -31.37 35.57
N TRP A 454 -0.39 -31.10 35.71
CA TRP A 454 -1.39 -31.35 34.65
C TRP A 454 -1.82 -30.03 34.02
N ASP A 455 -1.76 -29.98 32.68
CA ASP A 455 -2.23 -28.85 31.91
C ASP A 455 -3.76 -28.97 31.68
N VAL A 456 -4.51 -27.99 32.17
CA VAL A 456 -5.98 -27.94 32.12
C VAL A 456 -6.50 -26.86 31.17
N THR A 457 -5.63 -26.30 30.32
CA THR A 457 -5.93 -25.16 29.45
C THR A 457 -7.11 -25.43 28.50
N ASP A 458 -7.32 -26.69 28.09
CA ASP A 458 -8.43 -27.08 27.20
C ASP A 458 -9.77 -27.32 27.94
N THR A 459 -9.76 -27.26 29.26
CA THR A 459 -10.95 -27.50 30.12
C THR A 459 -11.49 -26.23 30.77
N VAL A 460 -11.01 -25.05 30.37
CA VAL A 460 -11.41 -23.75 30.94
C VAL A 460 -11.98 -22.84 29.85
N THR A 461 -13.16 -22.26 30.08
CA THR A 461 -13.74 -21.27 29.17
C THR A 461 -12.89 -19.98 29.16
N ASN A 462 -13.08 -19.13 28.13
CA ASN A 462 -12.44 -17.81 28.05
C ASN A 462 -12.81 -16.86 29.23
N THR A 463 -13.70 -17.29 30.15
CA THR A 463 -14.08 -16.58 31.38
C THR A 463 -13.58 -17.27 32.66
N GLY A 464 -12.70 -18.28 32.55
CA GLY A 464 -12.08 -18.94 33.71
C GLY A 464 -12.93 -20.02 34.38
N THR A 465 -13.93 -20.59 33.70
CA THR A 465 -14.83 -21.60 34.27
C THR A 465 -14.51 -22.99 33.73
N PHE A 466 -14.37 -23.99 34.60
CA PHE A 466 -14.12 -25.36 34.17
C PHE A 466 -15.35 -25.97 33.48
N THR A 467 -15.15 -26.57 32.30
CA THR A 467 -16.20 -27.20 31.50
C THR A 467 -16.39 -28.69 31.84
N THR A 468 -15.50 -29.27 32.63
CA THR A 468 -15.53 -30.65 33.10
C THR A 468 -15.19 -30.73 34.59
N THR A 469 -15.70 -31.75 35.27
CA THR A 469 -15.34 -32.02 36.67
C THR A 469 -13.90 -32.54 36.72
N VAL A 470 -13.00 -31.77 37.34
CA VAL A 470 -11.64 -32.19 37.65
C VAL A 470 -11.63 -32.66 39.10
N THR A 471 -11.20 -33.89 39.33
CA THR A 471 -11.10 -34.48 40.66
C THR A 471 -9.63 -34.52 41.05
N VAL A 472 -9.27 -33.84 42.13
CA VAL A 472 -7.90 -33.83 42.65
C VAL A 472 -7.86 -34.69 43.89
N GLN A 473 -6.93 -35.63 43.94
CA GLN A 473 -6.72 -36.53 45.06
C GLN A 473 -5.37 -36.15 45.68
N ASP A 474 -5.39 -35.76 46.95
CA ASP A 474 -4.16 -35.45 47.68
C ASP A 474 -3.48 -36.73 48.19
N GLU A 475 -2.31 -36.56 48.80
CA GLU A 475 -1.54 -37.67 49.39
C GLU A 475 -2.24 -38.38 50.57
N ASN A 476 -3.38 -37.87 51.03
CA ASN A 476 -4.18 -38.42 52.13
C ASN A 476 -5.48 -39.08 51.65
N ASP A 477 -5.65 -39.28 50.34
CA ASP A 477 -6.84 -39.93 49.74
C ASP A 477 -8.15 -39.13 49.91
N GLU A 478 -8.07 -37.83 50.23
CA GLU A 478 -9.25 -36.96 50.24
C GLU A 478 -9.53 -36.41 48.83
N VAL A 479 -10.77 -36.59 48.38
CA VAL A 479 -11.25 -36.22 47.05
C VAL A 479 -11.98 -34.88 47.16
N SER A 480 -11.51 -33.85 46.44
CA SER A 480 -12.21 -32.56 46.27
C SER A 480 -12.75 -32.37 44.87
#